data_AF-A0AAW9S2A3-F1
#
_entry.id   AF-A0AAW9S2A3-F1
#
_cell.length_a   1.000
_cell.length_b   1.000
_cell.length_c   1.000
_cell.angle_alpha   90.00
_cell.angle_beta   90.00
_cell.angle_gamma   90.00
#
_symmetry.space_group_name_H-M   'P 1'
#
loop_
_entity.id
_entity.type
_entity.pdbx_description
1 polymer ?
#
loop_
_entity_poly.entity_id
_entity_poly.type
_entity_poly.pdbx_seq_one_letter_code
_entity_poly.pdbx_strand_id
1 'polypeptide(L)' 'MKIEILKTREDYENAIRRLEDVFDAPDDTPEADEAALLILLIEDYEDRYLPVMSRSSFSLWKWFVFF' A
#
# COMPACT_ATOMS: atom_id res chain seq x y z
N MET A 1 1.24 15.30 0.32
CA MET A 1 -0.12 14.84 -0.07
C MET A 1 -0.98 14.81 1.19
N LYS A 2 -2.30 15.02 1.11
CA LYS A 2 -3.17 14.79 2.27
C LYS A 2 -3.57 13.31 2.24
N ILE A 3 -3.08 12.55 3.21
CA ILE A 3 -3.33 11.11 3.31
C ILE A 3 -4.78 10.93 3.83
N GLU A 4 -5.61 10.27 3.03
CA GLU A 4 -7.03 10.02 3.34
C GLU A 4 -7.35 8.53 3.17
N ILE A 5 -8.44 8.08 3.80
CA ILE A 5 -8.90 6.70 3.72
C ILE A 5 -9.30 6.38 2.28
N LEU A 6 -8.76 5.27 1.74
CA LEU A 6 -9.13 4.77 0.41
C LEU A 6 -10.57 4.25 0.44
N LYS A 7 -11.41 4.74 -0.48
CA LYS A 7 -12.84 4.37 -0.56
C LYS A 7 -13.23 3.83 -1.92
N THR A 8 -12.51 4.23 -2.97
CA THR A 8 -12.77 3.84 -4.34
C THR A 8 -11.60 3.04 -4.91
N ARG A 9 -11.84 2.34 -6.02
CA ARG A 9 -10.79 1.63 -6.75
C ARG A 9 -9.72 2.60 -7.28
N GLU A 10 -10.13 3.79 -7.68
CA GLU A 10 -9.22 4.83 -8.16
C GLU A 10 -8.28 5.32 -7.04
N ASP A 11 -8.79 5.50 -5.81
CA ASP A 11 -7.95 5.84 -4.66
C ASP A 11 -6.90 4.76 -4.41
N TYR A 12 -7.31 3.49 -4.49
CA TYR A 12 -6.45 2.33 -4.32
C TYR A 12 -5.35 2.25 -5.40
N GLU A 13 -5.71 2.42 -6.67
CA GLU A 13 -4.74 2.42 -7.78
C GLU A 13 -3.76 3.59 -7.68
N ASN A 14 -4.24 4.78 -7.27
CA ASN A 14 -3.39 5.95 -7.05
C ASN A 14 -2.44 5.73 -5.85
N ALA A 15 -2.91 5.10 -4.78
CA ALA A 15 -2.08 4.77 -3.63
C ALA A 15 -0.96 3.80 -4.00
N ILE A 16 -1.23 2.79 -4.83
CA ILE A 16 -0.21 1.86 -5.34
C ILE A 16 0.83 2.61 -6.17
N ARG A 17 0.40 3.43 -7.14
CA ARG A 17 1.32 4.19 -7.99
C ARG A 17 2.19 5.14 -7.17
N ARG A 18 1.61 5.79 -6.16
CA ARG A 18 2.37 6.66 -5.27
C ARG A 18 3.37 5.85 -4.45
N LEU A 19 2.96 4.68 -3.95
CA LEU A 19 3.85 3.79 -3.20
C LEU A 19 5.04 3.39 -4.07
N GLU A 20 4.84 3.00 -5.33
CA GLU A 20 5.94 2.68 -6.27
C GLU A 20 6.97 3.83 -6.40
N ASP A 21 6.52 5.09 -6.37
CA ASP A 21 7.40 6.26 -6.45
C ASP A 21 8.22 6.51 -5.18
N VAL A 22 7.68 6.17 -4.00
CA VAL A 22 8.30 6.46 -2.69
C VAL A 22 8.86 5.23 -1.97
N PHE A 23 8.71 4.05 -2.56
CA PHE A 23 9.04 2.77 -1.92
C PHE A 23 10.52 2.63 -1.56
N ASP A 24 11.40 3.12 -2.44
CA ASP A 24 12.87 3.05 -2.28
C ASP A 24 13.43 4.30 -1.58
N ALA A 25 12.57 5.07 -0.89
CA ALA A 25 13.01 6.22 -0.13
C ALA A 25 13.90 5.76 1.04
N PRO A 26 15.00 6.48 1.34
CA PRO A 26 15.85 6.13 2.46
C PRO A 26 15.09 6.24 3.79
N ASP A 27 15.50 5.44 4.76
CA ASP A 27 14.99 5.50 6.13
C ASP A 27 15.11 6.92 6.72
N ASP A 28 14.23 7.25 7.67
CA ASP A 28 14.12 8.57 8.31
C ASP A 28 13.81 9.74 7.35
N THR A 29 13.21 9.46 6.19
CA THR A 29 12.68 10.48 5.28
C THR A 29 11.15 10.59 5.35
N PRO A 30 10.58 11.78 5.09
CA PRO A 30 9.13 11.95 4.96
C PRO A 30 8.50 11.00 3.92
N GLU A 31 9.25 10.65 2.88
CA GLU A 31 8.84 9.73 1.83
C GLU A 31 8.77 8.28 2.34
N ALA A 32 9.68 7.86 3.22
CA ALA A 32 9.62 6.56 3.88
C ALA A 32 8.41 6.47 4.85
N ASP A 33 8.14 7.56 5.59
CA ASP A 33 6.92 7.66 6.41
C ASP A 33 5.65 7.61 5.54
N GLU A 34 5.66 8.26 4.37
CA GLU A 34 4.57 8.22 3.39
C GLU A 34 4.37 6.80 2.85
N ALA A 35 5.44 6.09 2.47
CA ALA A 35 5.38 4.71 2.02
C ALA A 35 4.73 3.80 3.07
N ALA A 36 5.19 3.89 4.33
CA ALA A 36 4.63 3.11 5.44
C ALA A 36 3.12 3.35 5.63
N LEU A 37 2.66 4.60 5.54
CA LEU A 37 1.25 4.94 5.64
C LEU A 37 0.42 4.44 4.44
N LEU A 38 0.96 4.54 3.23
CA LEU A 38 0.30 4.04 2.02
C LEU A 38 0.10 2.53 2.09
N ILE A 39 1.10 1.79 2.56
CA ILE A 39 1.03 0.34 2.78
C ILE A 39 -0.14 0.00 3.70
N LEU A 40 -0.25 0.66 4.86
CA LEU A 40 -1.34 0.44 5.82
C LEU A 40 -2.72 0.72 5.22
N LEU A 41 -2.83 1.78 4.42
CA LEU A 41 -4.10 2.14 3.77
C LEU A 41 -4.52 1.16 2.68
N ILE A 42 -3.57 0.69 1.88
CA ILE A 42 -3.78 -0.30 0.84
C ILE A 42 -4.27 -1.60 1.49
N GLU A 43 -3.61 -2.07 2.55
CA GLU A 43 -4.02 -3.26 3.30
C GLU A 43 -5.45 -3.14 3.85
N ASP A 44 -5.78 -2.02 4.50
CA ASP A 44 -7.11 -1.79 5.04
C ASP A 44 -8.19 -1.77 3.95
N TYR A 45 -7.86 -1.25 2.75
CA TYR A 45 -8.77 -1.31 1.61
C TYR A 45 -8.95 -2.76 1.11
N GLU A 46 -7.85 -3.51 0.93
CA GLU A 46 -7.89 -4.90 0.49
C GLU A 46 -8.71 -5.77 1.46
N ASP A 47 -8.54 -5.60 2.77
CA ASP A 47 -9.30 -6.36 3.77
C ASP A 47 -10.80 -6.04 3.72
N ARG A 48 -11.16 -4.78 3.47
CA ARG A 48 -12.57 -4.35 3.37
C ARG A 48 -13.25 -4.81 2.08
N TYR A 49 -12.53 -4.86 0.96
CA TYR A 49 -13.12 -5.03 -0.38
C TYR A 49 -12.71 -6.31 -1.11
N LEU A 50 -11.64 -7.00 -0.71
CA LEU A 50 -11.12 -8.25 -1.32
C LEU A 50 -11.04 -9.44 -0.33
N PRO A 51 -12.12 -9.79 0.39
CA PRO A 51 -12.08 -10.68 1.56
C PRO A 51 -11.79 -12.18 1.29
N VAL A 52 -11.61 -12.64 0.05
CA VAL A 52 -11.56 -14.09 -0.27
C VAL A 52 -10.31 -14.60 -1.00
N MET A 53 -9.43 -13.74 -1.52
CA MET A 53 -8.10 -14.17 -2.01
C MET A 53 -6.98 -14.04 -0.95
N SER A 54 -7.25 -13.34 0.15
CA SER A 54 -6.27 -12.93 1.18
C SER A 54 -5.73 -14.09 2.07
N ARG A 55 -6.42 -15.24 2.17
CA ARG A 55 -5.93 -16.33 3.06
C ARG A 55 -4.78 -17.17 2.49
N SER A 56 -4.55 -17.16 1.17
CA SER A 56 -3.63 -18.14 0.57
C SER A 56 -2.74 -17.64 -0.57
N SER A 57 -2.99 -16.49 -1.21
CA SER A 57 -2.23 -16.14 -2.42
C SER A 57 -2.21 -14.63 -2.69
N PHE A 58 -1.69 -13.84 -1.76
CA PHE A 58 -1.22 -12.48 -2.08
C PHE A 58 -0.15 -11.95 -1.11
N SER A 59 0.06 -12.61 0.04
CA SER A 59 1.17 -12.31 0.95
C SER A 59 2.56 -12.45 0.29
N LEU A 60 2.71 -13.30 -0.74
CA LEU A 60 4.03 -13.58 -1.35
C LEU A 60 4.57 -12.45 -2.24
N TRP A 61 3.72 -11.65 -2.88
CA TRP A 61 4.21 -10.47 -3.64
C TRP A 61 4.71 -9.38 -2.70
N LYS A 62 4.05 -9.23 -1.54
CA LYS A 62 4.49 -8.38 -0.44
C LYS A 62 5.84 -8.81 0.19
N TRP A 63 6.22 -10.08 0.06
CA TRP A 63 7.57 -10.55 0.41
C TRP A 63 8.58 -10.39 -0.73
N PHE A 64 8.14 -10.42 -1.99
CA PHE A 64 8.98 -10.26 -3.16
C PHE A 64 9.31 -8.80 -3.51
N VAL A 65 8.49 -7.84 -3.06
CA VAL A 65 8.72 -6.41 -3.27
C VAL A 65 9.54 -5.80 -2.13
N PHE A 66 9.54 -6.41 -0.93
CA PHE A 66 10.30 -5.96 0.25
C PHE A 66 11.62 -6.74 0.50
N PHE A 67 12.09 -7.57 -0.45
CA PHE A 67 13.40 -8.25 -0.41
C PHE A 67 14.12 -8.18 -1.76
#